data_AF-A0A7V8GBN1-F1
#
_entry.id   AF-A0A7V8GBN1-F1
#
_cell.length_a   1.000
_cell.length_b   1.000
_cell.length_c   1.000
_cell.angle_alpha   90.00
_cell.angle_beta   90.00
_cell.angle_gamma   90.00
#
_symmetry.space_group_name_H-M   'P 1'
#
loop_
_entity.id
_entity.type
_entity.pdbx_description
1 polymer ?
#
loop_
_entity_poly.entity_id
_entity_poly.type
_entity_poly.pdbx_seq_one_letter_code
_entity_poly.pdbx_strand_id
1 'polypeptide(L)'
;MTIRTEIGYTTPDAIHVRGLNLATEIIGKLDFVEMLWLLAMARLPEPREKAMVNMLLVTAADHGLTPSAIATRMTWLGAPESLQGAVAAGLLGAGSNFLGTVQNVSEMLLAVAEGLTDDASDAEVRERAATLVRERRQAKRSIPGIGHPIHVDGDPRVPTLMAVSKANGYFGRHWRLALALVEVLREDHGRHLPLNAAGANGAVLADMGLDPLLGRGLALVGRAAGLVAHVCEESRAPTGQQLWDLVLRQDARNVLPADKR
;
A
#
# COMPACT_ATOMS: atom_id res chain seq x y z
N MET A 1 -13.59 -26.69 24.36
CA MET A 1 -13.57 -25.72 23.24
C MET A 1 -12.47 -26.15 22.28
N THR A 2 -12.77 -26.30 20.98
CA THR A 2 -11.77 -26.75 19.99
C THR A 2 -11.17 -25.53 19.29
N ILE A 3 -9.85 -25.41 19.32
CA ILE A 3 -9.10 -24.33 18.64
C ILE A 3 -8.77 -24.83 17.22
N ARG A 4 -9.34 -24.21 16.18
CA ARG A 4 -9.12 -24.57 14.77
C ARG A 4 -9.19 -23.35 13.84
N THR A 5 -8.64 -23.50 12.63
CA THR A 5 -8.74 -22.52 11.54
C THR A 5 -9.15 -23.23 10.24
N GLU A 6 -9.92 -22.54 9.40
CA GLU A 6 -10.31 -23.01 8.07
C GLU A 6 -9.31 -22.56 6.97
N ILE A 7 -8.20 -21.91 7.34
CA ILE A 7 -7.16 -21.49 6.38
C ILE A 7 -6.33 -22.69 5.94
N GLY A 8 -5.93 -23.55 6.87
CA GLY A 8 -5.15 -24.73 6.57
C GLY A 8 -4.92 -25.63 7.78
N TYR A 9 -4.59 -26.89 7.50
CA TYR A 9 -4.28 -27.91 8.50
C TYR A 9 -3.37 -28.98 7.90
N THR A 10 -2.73 -29.76 8.76
CA THR A 10 -1.81 -30.83 8.37
C THR A 10 -2.25 -32.14 9.00
N THR A 11 -2.10 -33.23 8.26
CA THR A 11 -2.16 -34.62 8.73
C THR A 11 -0.76 -35.25 8.56
N PRO A 12 -0.50 -36.48 9.05
CA PRO A 12 0.78 -37.15 8.80
C PRO A 12 1.16 -37.24 7.30
N ASP A 13 0.16 -37.29 6.41
CA ASP A 13 0.37 -37.58 4.99
C ASP A 13 0.05 -36.40 4.06
N ALA A 14 -0.54 -35.32 4.56
CA ALA A 14 -1.00 -34.21 3.71
C ALA A 14 -1.01 -32.85 4.43
N ILE A 15 -0.77 -31.80 3.66
CA ILE A 15 -0.95 -30.41 4.09
C ILE A 15 -2.07 -29.83 3.24
N HIS A 16 -3.08 -29.25 3.87
CA HIS A 16 -4.21 -28.63 3.19
C HIS A 16 -4.24 -27.13 3.43
N VAL A 17 -4.54 -26.37 2.38
CA VAL A 17 -4.83 -24.93 2.43
C VAL A 17 -6.16 -24.70 1.74
N ARG A 18 -7.13 -24.14 2.47
CA ARG A 18 -8.49 -23.86 1.98
C ARG A 18 -9.13 -25.07 1.27
N GLY A 19 -8.91 -26.27 1.83
CA GLY A 19 -9.45 -27.52 1.30
C GLY A 19 -8.66 -28.15 0.15
N LEU A 20 -7.62 -27.49 -0.37
CA LEU A 20 -6.74 -28.03 -1.42
C LEU A 20 -5.46 -28.60 -0.82
N ASN A 21 -4.97 -29.70 -1.37
CA ASN A 21 -3.68 -30.28 -1.00
C ASN A 21 -2.53 -29.39 -1.49
N LEU A 22 -1.73 -28.85 -0.56
CA LEU A 22 -0.63 -27.94 -0.86
C LEU A 22 0.41 -28.57 -1.81
N ALA A 23 0.74 -29.84 -1.61
CA ALA A 23 1.80 -30.51 -2.36
C ALA A 23 1.37 -30.89 -3.78
N THR A 24 0.13 -31.37 -3.96
CA THR A 24 -0.32 -31.91 -5.24
C THR A 24 -1.24 -30.98 -6.03
N GLU A 25 -1.88 -29.99 -5.39
CA GLU A 25 -2.88 -29.11 -6.02
C GLU A 25 -2.47 -27.63 -6.07
N ILE A 26 -1.49 -27.20 -5.26
CA ILE A 26 -1.07 -25.79 -5.20
C ILE A 26 0.35 -25.59 -5.72
N ILE A 27 1.36 -26.27 -5.15
CA ILE A 27 2.77 -26.06 -5.52
C ILE A 27 2.98 -26.34 -7.01
N GLY A 28 3.57 -25.38 -7.72
CA GLY A 28 3.82 -25.46 -9.16
C GLY A 28 2.58 -25.25 -10.04
N LYS A 29 1.40 -24.99 -9.47
CA LYS A 29 0.14 -24.78 -10.19
C LYS A 29 -0.44 -23.38 -9.99
N LEU A 30 -0.33 -22.83 -8.78
CA LEU A 30 -0.77 -21.47 -8.46
C LEU A 30 0.43 -20.53 -8.33
N ASP A 31 0.26 -19.29 -8.76
CA ASP A 31 1.22 -18.23 -8.43
C ASP A 31 0.94 -17.59 -7.06
N PHE A 32 1.82 -16.67 -6.66
CA PHE A 32 1.74 -16.04 -5.34
C PHE A 32 0.48 -15.18 -5.15
N VAL A 33 -0.02 -14.54 -6.21
CA VAL A 33 -1.23 -13.71 -6.14
C VAL A 33 -2.46 -14.60 -5.97
N GLU A 34 -2.53 -15.70 -6.72
CA GLU A 34 -3.57 -16.71 -6.56
C GLU A 34 -3.55 -17.34 -5.17
N MET A 35 -2.36 -17.67 -4.66
CA MET A 35 -2.20 -18.21 -3.31
C MET A 35 -2.65 -17.21 -2.23
N LEU A 36 -2.23 -15.95 -2.34
CA LEU A 36 -2.64 -14.89 -1.42
C LEU A 36 -4.16 -14.71 -1.44
N TRP A 37 -4.76 -14.66 -2.63
CA TRP A 37 -6.20 -14.51 -2.79
C TRP A 37 -6.96 -15.73 -2.25
N LEU A 38 -6.48 -16.94 -2.48
CA LEU A 38 -7.05 -18.16 -1.90
C LEU A 38 -7.05 -18.08 -0.37
N LEU A 39 -5.92 -17.71 0.24
CA LEU A 39 -5.80 -17.56 1.70
C LEU A 39 -6.83 -16.54 2.25
N ALA A 40 -6.95 -15.39 1.60
CA ALA A 40 -7.82 -14.30 2.06
C ALA A 40 -9.31 -14.53 1.77
N MET A 41 -9.64 -15.01 0.56
CA MET A 41 -11.00 -15.03 0.01
C MET A 41 -11.61 -16.44 -0.07
N ALA A 42 -10.84 -17.49 0.27
CA ALA A 42 -11.27 -18.90 0.20
C ALA A 42 -11.74 -19.36 -1.20
N ARG A 43 -11.31 -18.67 -2.25
CA ARG A 43 -11.52 -19.04 -3.66
C ARG A 43 -10.35 -18.53 -4.51
N LEU A 44 -10.22 -19.01 -5.74
CA LEU A 44 -9.28 -18.42 -6.70
C LEU A 44 -9.80 -17.07 -7.23
N PRO A 45 -8.91 -16.14 -7.61
CA PRO A 45 -9.30 -14.86 -8.18
C PRO A 45 -9.77 -15.03 -9.63
N GLU A 46 -10.70 -14.19 -10.05
CA GLU A 46 -10.95 -13.94 -11.46
C GLU A 46 -9.71 -13.27 -12.10
N PRO A 47 -9.49 -13.39 -13.43
CA PRO A 47 -8.35 -12.77 -14.10
C PRO A 47 -8.22 -11.26 -13.82
N ARG A 48 -9.35 -10.53 -13.80
CA ARG A 48 -9.37 -9.09 -13.49
C ARG A 48 -8.99 -8.81 -12.03
N GLU A 49 -9.43 -9.62 -11.08
CA GLU A 49 -9.08 -9.47 -9.66
C GLU A 49 -7.59 -9.69 -9.45
N LYS A 50 -7.05 -10.75 -10.06
CA LYS A 50 -5.63 -11.08 -10.04
C LYS A 50 -4.78 -9.93 -10.60
N ALA A 51 -5.18 -9.36 -11.74
CA ALA A 51 -4.48 -8.23 -12.34
C ALA A 51 -4.44 -7.00 -11.40
N MET A 52 -5.56 -6.68 -10.76
CA MET A 52 -5.63 -5.55 -9.82
C MET A 52 -4.82 -5.80 -8.54
N VAL A 53 -4.87 -7.00 -7.96
CA VAL A 53 -4.08 -7.34 -6.77
C VAL A 53 -2.59 -7.28 -7.09
N ASN A 54 -2.18 -7.83 -8.23
CA ASN A 54 -0.80 -7.74 -8.67
C ASN A 54 -0.36 -6.27 -8.81
N MET A 55 -1.17 -5.42 -9.43
CA MET A 55 -0.90 -3.99 -9.53
C MET A 55 -0.74 -3.32 -8.15
N LEU A 56 -1.60 -3.63 -7.19
CA LEU A 56 -1.52 -3.11 -5.81
C LEU A 56 -0.22 -3.53 -5.12
N LEU A 57 0.14 -4.81 -5.22
CA LEU A 57 1.38 -5.36 -4.64
C LEU A 57 2.63 -4.71 -5.25
N VAL A 58 2.69 -4.62 -6.58
CA VAL A 58 3.80 -3.99 -7.31
C VAL A 58 3.95 -2.51 -6.95
N THR A 59 2.82 -1.78 -6.84
CA THR A 59 2.84 -0.36 -6.50
C THR A 59 3.37 -0.11 -5.08
N ALA A 60 3.12 -1.04 -4.16
CA ALA A 60 3.58 -0.93 -2.78
C ALA A 60 5.02 -1.41 -2.57
N ALA A 61 5.55 -2.21 -3.52
CA ALA A 61 6.78 -2.99 -3.38
C ALA A 61 7.97 -2.15 -2.94
N ASP A 62 8.36 -1.17 -3.76
CA ASP A 62 9.41 -0.24 -3.38
C ASP A 62 9.37 1.09 -4.15
N HIS A 63 10.05 2.10 -3.61
CA HIS A 63 10.34 3.37 -4.28
C HIS A 63 11.54 4.08 -3.63
N GLY A 64 12.59 3.33 -3.31
CA GLY A 64 13.87 3.83 -2.80
C GLY A 64 13.96 3.90 -1.26
N LEU A 65 14.82 4.79 -0.76
CA LEU A 65 15.10 4.99 0.67
C LEU A 65 13.93 5.68 1.41
N THR A 66 12.78 5.02 1.40
CA THR A 66 11.63 5.33 2.23
C THR A 66 11.98 5.20 3.72
N PRO A 67 11.21 5.81 4.64
CA PRO A 67 11.41 5.60 6.07
C PRO A 67 11.42 4.12 6.48
N SER A 68 10.56 3.28 5.87
CA SER A 68 10.56 1.83 6.07
C SER A 68 11.86 1.17 5.61
N ALA A 69 12.36 1.51 4.43
CA ALA A 69 13.62 0.96 3.91
C ALA A 69 14.83 1.39 4.76
N ILE A 70 14.86 2.67 5.18
CA ILE A 70 15.89 3.19 6.07
C ILE A 70 15.86 2.45 7.41
N ALA A 71 14.68 2.31 8.04
CA ALA A 71 14.54 1.57 9.29
C ALA A 71 15.02 0.12 9.15
N THR A 72 14.64 -0.58 8.08
CA THR A 72 15.13 -1.93 7.79
C THR A 72 16.65 -1.99 7.69
N ARG A 73 17.29 -1.07 6.96
CA ARG A 73 18.75 -1.03 6.83
C ARG A 73 19.46 -0.68 8.14
N MET A 74 18.90 0.21 8.95
CA MET A 74 19.46 0.54 10.27
C MET A 74 19.39 -0.64 11.23
N THR A 75 18.27 -1.37 11.25
CA THR A 75 18.16 -2.58 12.06
C THR A 75 19.12 -3.67 11.58
N TRP A 76 19.28 -3.84 10.26
CA TRP A 76 20.27 -4.77 9.71
C TRP A 76 21.71 -4.38 10.08
N LEU A 77 22.05 -3.09 10.03
CA LEU A 77 23.36 -2.60 10.47
C LEU A 77 23.66 -2.99 11.93
N GLY A 78 22.66 -2.87 12.81
CA GLY A 78 22.81 -3.21 14.23
C GLY A 78 22.78 -4.71 14.54
N ALA A 79 22.09 -5.51 13.71
CA ALA A 79 21.91 -6.95 13.90
C ALA A 79 21.88 -7.68 12.54
N PRO A 80 23.04 -7.86 11.87
CA PRO A 80 23.13 -8.45 10.52
C PRO A 80 22.78 -9.94 10.48
N GLU A 81 22.59 -10.59 11.63
CA GLU A 81 22.08 -11.95 11.74
C GLU A 81 20.54 -12.02 11.74
N SER A 82 19.85 -10.88 11.89
CA SER A 82 18.39 -10.81 12.12
C SER A 82 17.65 -10.24 10.91
N LEU A 83 17.58 -11.00 9.82
CA LEU A 83 16.86 -10.60 8.60
C LEU A 83 15.38 -10.30 8.89
N GLN A 84 14.72 -11.20 9.62
CA GLN A 84 13.33 -11.05 10.02
C GLN A 84 13.12 -9.81 10.91
N GLY A 85 14.09 -9.50 11.79
CA GLY A 85 14.06 -8.30 12.61
C GLY A 85 14.14 -7.03 11.79
N ALA A 86 15.04 -7.01 10.80
CA ALA A 86 15.19 -5.88 9.87
C ALA A 86 13.93 -5.65 9.01
N VAL A 87 13.35 -6.72 8.45
CA VAL A 87 12.08 -6.60 7.70
C VAL A 87 10.96 -6.14 8.61
N ALA A 88 10.83 -6.72 9.81
CA ALA A 88 9.82 -6.32 10.79
C ALA A 88 9.95 -4.84 11.17
N ALA A 89 11.16 -4.33 11.40
CA ALA A 89 11.40 -2.93 11.73
C ALA A 89 10.87 -1.97 10.65
N GLY A 90 11.10 -2.28 9.37
CA GLY A 90 10.56 -1.48 8.27
C GLY A 90 9.03 -1.54 8.16
N LEU A 91 8.43 -2.70 8.48
CA LEU A 91 6.97 -2.88 8.48
C LEU A 91 6.28 -2.22 9.67
N LEU A 92 6.90 -2.19 10.85
CA LEU A 92 6.32 -1.59 12.06
C LEU A 92 6.07 -0.07 11.90
N GLY A 93 6.80 0.59 10.99
CA GLY A 93 6.57 1.99 10.63
C GLY A 93 5.39 2.24 9.67
N ALA A 94 4.73 1.18 9.16
CA ALA A 94 3.63 1.29 8.20
C ALA A 94 2.31 1.76 8.87
N GLY A 95 2.19 3.07 9.03
CA GLY A 95 1.08 3.76 9.71
C GLY A 95 0.22 4.61 8.79
N SER A 96 -0.54 5.54 9.38
CA SER A 96 -1.45 6.43 8.62
C SER A 96 -0.74 7.40 7.68
N ASN A 97 0.56 7.63 7.87
CA ASN A 97 1.40 8.48 7.01
C ASN A 97 2.01 7.72 5.82
N PHE A 98 2.24 6.40 5.96
CA PHE A 98 2.89 5.57 4.95
C PHE A 98 2.24 4.19 4.91
N LEU A 99 1.86 3.73 3.71
CA LEU A 99 1.19 2.45 3.44
C LEU A 99 -0.23 2.33 4.04
N GLY A 100 -0.43 2.64 5.32
CA GLY A 100 -1.74 2.61 5.97
C GLY A 100 -2.72 3.66 5.45
N THR A 101 -2.24 4.71 4.77
CA THR A 101 -3.09 5.70 4.11
C THR A 101 -4.05 5.08 3.09
N VAL A 102 -3.66 3.96 2.45
CA VAL A 102 -4.49 3.25 1.47
C VAL A 102 -5.81 2.76 2.10
N GLN A 103 -5.75 2.19 3.32
CA GLN A 103 -6.94 1.80 4.09
C GLN A 103 -7.82 3.02 4.39
N ASN A 104 -7.20 4.08 4.95
CA ASN A 104 -7.93 5.29 5.33
C ASN A 104 -8.66 5.94 4.14
N VAL A 105 -8.05 5.93 2.95
CA VAL A 105 -8.68 6.42 1.72
C VAL A 105 -9.84 5.52 1.33
N SER A 106 -9.66 4.20 1.31
CA SER A 106 -10.72 3.25 0.94
C SER A 106 -11.94 3.40 1.87
N GLU A 107 -11.72 3.45 3.19
CA GLU A 107 -12.79 3.67 4.18
C GLU A 107 -13.52 5.00 3.95
N MET A 108 -12.76 6.08 3.71
CA MET A 108 -13.33 7.39 3.43
C MET A 108 -14.18 7.38 2.15
N LEU A 109 -13.66 6.80 1.07
CA LEU A 109 -14.37 6.77 -0.21
C LEU A 109 -15.64 5.93 -0.13
N LEU A 110 -15.59 4.77 0.53
CA LEU A 110 -16.77 3.92 0.77
C LEU A 110 -17.84 4.68 1.55
N ALA A 111 -17.47 5.37 2.63
CA ALA A 111 -18.41 6.15 3.44
C ALA A 111 -19.03 7.33 2.65
N VAL A 112 -18.23 8.05 1.88
CA VAL A 112 -18.70 9.21 1.11
C VAL A 112 -19.57 8.79 -0.09
N ALA A 113 -19.32 7.61 -0.63
CA ALA A 113 -20.10 7.02 -1.71
C ALA A 113 -21.39 6.33 -1.22
N GLU A 114 -21.66 6.28 0.09
CA GLU A 114 -22.86 5.65 0.63
C GLU A 114 -24.14 6.27 0.02
N GLY A 115 -25.00 5.42 -0.52
CA GLY A 115 -26.22 5.81 -1.22
C GLY A 115 -26.03 6.29 -2.67
N LEU A 116 -24.81 6.34 -3.20
CA LEU A 116 -24.59 6.49 -4.64
C LEU A 116 -24.73 5.13 -5.34
N THR A 117 -25.52 5.09 -6.40
CA THR A 117 -25.61 3.93 -7.29
C THR A 117 -24.45 3.91 -8.30
N ASP A 118 -24.26 2.80 -9.03
CA ASP A 118 -23.18 2.68 -10.02
C ASP A 118 -23.41 3.60 -11.23
N ASP A 119 -24.66 3.93 -11.52
CA ASP A 119 -25.12 4.83 -12.57
C ASP A 119 -25.22 6.30 -12.14
N ALA A 120 -24.79 6.63 -10.91
CA ALA A 120 -24.77 8.00 -10.42
C ALA A 120 -24.06 8.93 -11.42
N SER A 121 -24.66 10.09 -11.66
CA SER A 121 -24.14 11.12 -12.56
C SER A 121 -22.86 11.76 -12.00
N ASP A 122 -22.05 12.37 -12.86
CA ASP A 122 -20.86 13.11 -12.42
C ASP A 122 -21.22 14.27 -11.48
N ALA A 123 -22.42 14.85 -11.63
CA ALA A 123 -22.91 15.90 -10.74
C ALA A 123 -23.17 15.37 -9.32
N GLU A 124 -23.77 14.19 -9.18
CA GLU A 124 -24.00 13.57 -7.87
C GLU A 124 -22.70 13.19 -7.17
N VAL A 125 -21.76 12.58 -7.90
CA VAL A 125 -20.42 12.26 -7.39
C VAL A 125 -19.70 13.53 -6.93
N ARG A 126 -19.79 14.60 -7.72
CA ARG A 126 -19.18 15.89 -7.40
C ARG A 126 -19.80 16.55 -6.18
N GLU A 127 -21.12 16.45 -5.98
CA GLU A 127 -21.77 17.00 -4.78
C GLU A 127 -21.33 16.27 -3.50
N ARG A 128 -21.13 14.95 -3.57
CA ARG A 128 -20.52 14.19 -2.45
C ARG A 128 -19.11 14.66 -2.15
N ALA A 129 -18.28 14.87 -3.17
CA ALA A 129 -16.95 15.43 -3.01
C ALA A 129 -16.98 16.84 -2.37
N ALA A 130 -17.86 17.72 -2.87
CA ALA A 130 -18.05 19.07 -2.34
C ALA A 130 -18.46 19.07 -0.86
N THR A 131 -19.37 18.17 -0.48
CA THR A 131 -19.77 18.00 0.92
C THR A 131 -18.59 17.61 1.80
N LEU A 132 -17.83 16.59 1.42
CA LEU A 132 -16.66 16.15 2.19
C LEU A 132 -15.60 17.25 2.31
N VAL A 133 -15.31 17.98 1.23
CA VAL A 133 -14.34 19.08 1.24
C VAL A 133 -14.76 20.17 2.22
N ARG A 134 -16.03 20.59 2.20
CA ARG A 134 -16.58 21.58 3.15
C ARG A 134 -16.44 21.10 4.60
N GLU A 135 -16.83 19.87 4.88
CA GLU A 135 -16.74 19.28 6.23
C GLU A 135 -15.29 19.23 6.74
N ARG A 136 -14.36 18.76 5.91
CA ARG A 136 -12.94 18.64 6.25
C ARG A 136 -12.30 20.00 6.48
N ARG A 137 -12.65 20.99 5.67
CA ARG A 137 -12.21 22.38 5.84
C ARG A 137 -12.71 22.97 7.15
N GLN A 138 -14.00 22.82 7.47
CA GLN A 138 -14.57 23.29 8.74
C GLN A 138 -13.88 22.63 9.94
N ALA A 139 -13.56 21.33 9.83
CA ALA A 139 -12.83 20.58 10.84
C ALA A 139 -11.31 20.84 10.86
N LYS A 140 -10.78 21.65 9.93
CA LYS A 140 -9.33 21.88 9.72
C LYS A 140 -8.54 20.57 9.55
N ARG A 141 -9.13 19.59 8.87
CA ARG A 141 -8.52 18.27 8.60
C ARG A 141 -8.15 18.16 7.12
N SER A 142 -7.03 17.50 6.84
CA SER A 142 -6.68 17.13 5.47
C SER A 142 -7.58 16.01 4.93
N ILE A 143 -7.57 15.87 3.61
CA ILE A 143 -8.16 14.73 2.90
C ILE A 143 -7.03 13.73 2.60
N PRO A 144 -7.09 12.49 3.12
CA PRO A 144 -6.08 11.48 2.85
C PRO A 144 -6.03 11.15 1.35
N GLY A 145 -4.84 10.79 0.85
CA GLY A 145 -4.65 10.41 -0.56
C GLY A 145 -4.48 11.57 -1.53
N ILE A 146 -4.54 12.83 -1.07
CA ILE A 146 -4.37 14.03 -1.89
C ILE A 146 -3.17 14.85 -1.40
N GLY A 147 -2.35 15.31 -2.35
CA GLY A 147 -1.08 15.98 -2.13
C GLY A 147 0.11 15.01 -2.14
N HIS A 148 1.26 15.50 -2.59
CA HIS A 148 2.51 14.75 -2.64
C HIS A 148 3.71 15.69 -2.40
N PRO A 149 4.70 15.34 -1.55
CA PRO A 149 5.83 16.23 -1.24
C PRO A 149 6.82 16.40 -2.42
N ILE A 150 7.00 15.36 -3.23
CA ILE A 150 7.91 15.35 -4.39
C ILE A 150 7.15 15.63 -5.70
N HIS A 151 6.17 14.80 -6.05
CA HIS A 151 5.36 14.90 -7.27
C HIS A 151 4.23 15.93 -7.15
N VAL A 152 4.59 17.20 -6.93
CA VAL A 152 3.62 18.29 -6.70
C VAL A 152 2.72 18.59 -7.91
N ASP A 153 3.20 18.29 -9.12
CA ASP A 153 2.46 18.49 -10.38
C ASP A 153 1.65 17.25 -10.82
N GLY A 154 1.76 16.13 -10.09
CA GLY A 154 1.08 14.88 -10.43
C GLY A 154 1.94 13.64 -10.13
N ASP A 155 1.39 12.70 -9.35
CA ASP A 155 2.04 11.43 -9.09
C ASP A 155 2.08 10.57 -10.38
N PRO A 156 3.27 10.19 -10.87
CA PRO A 156 3.42 9.51 -12.17
C PRO A 156 2.78 8.12 -12.21
N ARG A 157 2.44 7.54 -11.04
CA ARG A 157 1.78 6.24 -10.96
C ARG A 157 0.29 6.32 -11.27
N VAL A 158 -0.35 7.46 -10.96
CA VAL A 158 -1.82 7.59 -11.02
C VAL A 158 -2.39 7.36 -12.42
N PRO A 159 -1.83 7.92 -13.51
CA PRO A 159 -2.32 7.63 -14.86
C PRO A 159 -2.30 6.14 -15.21
N THR A 160 -1.22 5.44 -14.82
CA THR A 160 -1.08 3.98 -15.04
C THR A 160 -2.08 3.18 -14.21
N LEU A 161 -2.22 3.50 -12.92
CA LEU A 161 -3.19 2.85 -12.03
C LEU A 161 -4.62 3.00 -12.58
N MET A 162 -4.97 4.21 -13.03
CA MET A 162 -6.26 4.49 -13.64
C MET A 162 -6.47 3.69 -14.94
N ALA A 163 -5.46 3.61 -15.82
CA ALA A 163 -5.56 2.87 -17.07
C ALA A 163 -5.78 1.37 -16.83
N VAL A 164 -5.04 0.77 -15.89
CA VAL A 164 -5.19 -0.65 -15.51
C VAL A 164 -6.57 -0.88 -14.87
N SER A 165 -7.03 0.01 -13.99
CA SER A 165 -8.37 -0.04 -13.44
C SER A 165 -9.46 -0.03 -14.51
N LYS A 166 -9.38 0.88 -15.48
CA LYS A 166 -10.34 0.95 -16.59
C LYS A 166 -10.33 -0.33 -17.42
N ALA A 167 -9.16 -0.82 -17.78
CA ALA A 167 -9.00 -2.04 -18.58
C ALA A 167 -9.58 -3.29 -17.91
N ASN A 168 -9.63 -3.33 -16.58
CA ASN A 168 -10.13 -4.47 -15.80
C ASN A 168 -11.55 -4.24 -15.24
N GLY A 169 -12.21 -3.13 -15.58
CA GLY A 169 -13.57 -2.83 -15.13
C GLY A 169 -13.69 -2.35 -13.67
N TYR A 170 -12.60 -1.89 -13.07
CA TYR A 170 -12.54 -1.36 -11.70
C TYR A 170 -12.28 0.15 -11.67
N PHE A 171 -12.93 0.87 -12.58
CA PHE A 171 -13.02 2.33 -12.58
C PHE A 171 -14.48 2.71 -12.35
N GLY A 172 -14.89 2.73 -11.09
CA GLY A 172 -16.25 2.93 -10.66
C GLY A 172 -16.45 4.27 -9.95
N ARG A 173 -17.47 4.32 -9.09
CA ARG A 173 -17.84 5.54 -8.35
C ARG A 173 -16.73 6.03 -7.42
N HIS A 174 -15.92 5.14 -6.84
CA HIS A 174 -14.89 5.56 -5.89
C HIS A 174 -13.69 6.19 -6.59
N TRP A 175 -13.30 5.69 -7.77
CA TRP A 175 -12.34 6.37 -8.64
C TRP A 175 -12.84 7.74 -9.10
N ARG A 176 -14.09 7.83 -9.57
CA ARG A 176 -14.71 9.10 -9.99
C ARG A 176 -14.76 10.09 -8.82
N LEU A 177 -15.10 9.62 -7.62
CA LEU A 177 -15.11 10.42 -6.40
C LEU A 177 -13.71 10.92 -6.02
N ALA A 178 -12.69 10.06 -6.09
CA ALA A 178 -11.30 10.46 -5.80
C ALA A 178 -10.80 11.56 -6.75
N LEU A 179 -11.17 11.50 -8.03
CA LEU A 179 -10.88 12.57 -9.01
C LEU A 179 -11.69 13.84 -8.72
N ALA A 180 -12.98 13.71 -8.42
CA ALA A 180 -13.84 14.86 -8.09
C ALA A 180 -13.33 15.61 -6.85
N LEU A 181 -12.79 14.90 -5.85
CA LEU A 181 -12.18 15.52 -4.67
C LEU A 181 -10.99 16.42 -5.02
N VAL A 182 -10.16 16.05 -5.99
CA VAL A 182 -9.04 16.87 -6.46
C VAL A 182 -9.54 18.17 -7.10
N GLU A 183 -10.53 18.07 -7.98
CA GLU A 183 -11.09 19.25 -8.68
C GLU A 183 -11.78 20.20 -7.70
N VAL A 184 -12.62 19.67 -6.81
CA VAL A 184 -13.31 20.48 -5.79
C VAL A 184 -12.31 21.14 -4.83
N LEU A 185 -11.28 20.43 -4.38
CA LEU A 185 -10.24 21.01 -3.53
C LEU A 185 -9.48 22.13 -4.23
N ARG A 186 -9.19 21.98 -5.53
CA ARG A 186 -8.51 23.00 -6.33
C ARG A 186 -9.33 24.28 -6.38
N GLU A 187 -10.64 24.17 -6.56
CA GLU A 187 -11.56 25.31 -6.59
C GLU A 187 -11.71 25.97 -5.22
N ASP A 188 -11.80 25.19 -4.13
CA ASP A 188 -11.97 25.72 -2.77
C ASP A 188 -10.68 26.36 -2.20
N HIS A 189 -9.52 25.76 -2.46
CA HIS A 189 -8.24 26.21 -1.90
C HIS A 189 -7.39 27.08 -2.83
N GLY A 190 -7.74 27.17 -4.12
CA GLY A 190 -6.99 27.94 -5.13
C GLY A 190 -5.59 27.38 -5.44
N ARG A 191 -5.27 26.16 -4.99
CA ARG A 191 -4.00 25.47 -5.28
C ARG A 191 -4.23 24.06 -5.77
N HIS A 192 -3.38 23.60 -6.68
CA HIS A 192 -3.43 22.23 -7.17
C HIS A 192 -2.77 21.29 -6.15
N LEU A 193 -3.51 20.26 -5.72
CA LEU A 193 -2.99 19.17 -4.91
C LEU A 193 -3.32 17.85 -5.65
N PRO A 194 -2.33 17.12 -6.16
CA PRO A 194 -2.59 15.95 -7.00
C PRO A 194 -3.11 14.78 -6.17
N LEU A 195 -3.88 13.89 -6.79
CA LEU A 195 -4.11 12.54 -6.25
C LEU A 195 -2.76 11.83 -6.19
N ASN A 196 -2.43 11.22 -5.04
CA ASN A 196 -1.22 10.41 -4.93
C ASN A 196 -1.53 8.92 -5.09
N ALA A 197 -0.51 8.08 -5.18
CA ALA A 197 -0.70 6.63 -5.34
C ALA A 197 -1.48 5.97 -4.20
N ALA A 198 -1.41 6.49 -2.97
CA ALA A 198 -2.24 5.96 -1.88
C ALA A 198 -3.73 6.31 -2.08
N GLY A 199 -4.01 7.51 -2.58
CA GLY A 199 -5.33 7.94 -3.03
C GLY A 199 -5.91 7.04 -4.13
N ALA A 200 -5.11 6.83 -5.18
CA ALA A 200 -5.47 5.96 -6.30
C ALA A 200 -5.69 4.50 -5.85
N ASN A 201 -4.77 3.92 -5.09
CA ASN A 201 -4.92 2.55 -4.60
C ASN A 201 -6.11 2.39 -3.64
N GLY A 202 -6.42 3.40 -2.82
CA GLY A 202 -7.63 3.39 -2.00
C GLY A 202 -8.90 3.38 -2.83
N ALA A 203 -8.94 4.13 -3.94
CA ALA A 203 -10.06 4.08 -4.88
C ALA A 203 -10.18 2.72 -5.59
N VAL A 204 -9.06 2.12 -5.99
CA VAL A 204 -9.01 0.76 -6.55
C VAL A 204 -9.63 -0.25 -5.58
N LEU A 205 -9.20 -0.25 -4.32
CA LEU A 205 -9.72 -1.18 -3.31
C LEU A 205 -11.23 -1.03 -3.12
N ALA A 206 -11.71 0.22 -3.04
CA ALA A 206 -13.11 0.52 -2.86
C ALA A 206 -13.96 0.09 -4.07
N ASP A 207 -13.50 0.33 -5.31
CA ASP A 207 -14.19 -0.12 -6.53
C ASP A 207 -14.12 -1.64 -6.74
N MET A 208 -13.09 -2.31 -6.20
CA MET A 208 -13.06 -3.77 -6.14
C MET A 208 -13.99 -4.36 -5.07
N GLY A 209 -14.52 -3.53 -4.17
CA GLY A 209 -15.32 -4.00 -3.03
C GLY A 209 -14.51 -4.79 -2.00
N LEU A 210 -13.20 -4.55 -1.91
CA LEU A 210 -12.34 -5.23 -0.95
C LEU A 210 -12.46 -4.61 0.44
N ASP A 211 -12.35 -5.44 1.47
CA ASP A 211 -12.21 -4.97 2.85
C ASP A 211 -10.98 -4.04 2.96
N PRO A 212 -11.14 -2.79 3.44
CA PRO A 212 -10.03 -1.87 3.62
C PRO A 212 -8.88 -2.43 4.47
N LEU A 213 -9.18 -3.30 5.44
CA LEU A 213 -8.17 -3.98 6.25
C LEU A 213 -7.32 -4.94 5.41
N LEU A 214 -7.94 -5.69 4.51
CA LEU A 214 -7.23 -6.54 3.55
C LEU A 214 -6.37 -5.67 2.62
N GLY A 215 -6.89 -4.51 2.18
CA GLY A 215 -6.14 -3.54 1.41
C GLY A 215 -4.84 -3.09 2.07
N ARG A 216 -4.87 -2.84 3.39
CA ARG A 216 -3.64 -2.58 4.16
C ARG A 216 -2.71 -3.78 4.20
N GLY A 217 -3.25 -4.97 4.39
CA GLY A 217 -2.49 -6.23 4.34
C GLY A 217 -1.74 -6.38 3.01
N LEU A 218 -2.39 -6.11 1.88
CA LEU A 218 -1.76 -6.12 0.56
C LEU A 218 -0.61 -5.11 0.45
N ALA A 219 -0.80 -3.89 0.95
CA ALA A 219 0.28 -2.90 0.97
C ALA A 219 1.49 -3.35 1.79
N LEU A 220 1.27 -4.04 2.92
CA LEU A 220 2.33 -4.62 3.75
C LEU A 220 3.03 -5.79 3.05
N VAL A 221 2.29 -6.69 2.40
CA VAL A 221 2.86 -7.81 1.63
C VAL A 221 3.74 -7.29 0.49
N GLY A 222 3.25 -6.31 -0.27
CA GLY A 222 4.04 -5.66 -1.32
C GLY A 222 5.32 -5.07 -0.73
N ARG A 223 5.19 -4.22 0.30
CA ARG A 223 6.34 -3.61 0.97
C ARG A 223 7.36 -4.63 1.46
N ALA A 224 6.91 -5.75 2.04
CA ALA A 224 7.81 -6.77 2.57
C ALA A 224 8.76 -7.32 1.49
N ALA A 225 8.29 -7.46 0.24
CA ALA A 225 9.14 -7.88 -0.87
C ALA A 225 10.30 -6.89 -1.12
N GLY A 226 10.02 -5.59 -1.11
CA GLY A 226 11.05 -4.54 -1.24
C GLY A 226 12.01 -4.52 -0.05
N LEU A 227 11.51 -4.69 1.18
CA LEU A 227 12.36 -4.71 2.38
C LEU A 227 13.32 -5.91 2.40
N VAL A 228 12.87 -7.09 1.97
CA VAL A 228 13.76 -8.24 1.78
C VAL A 228 14.86 -7.91 0.75
N ALA A 229 14.50 -7.26 -0.37
CA ALA A 229 15.48 -6.83 -1.36
C ALA A 229 16.48 -5.81 -0.78
N HIS A 230 16.02 -4.87 0.05
CA HIS A 230 16.90 -3.93 0.74
C HIS A 230 17.89 -4.63 1.67
N VAL A 231 17.47 -5.66 2.42
CA VAL A 231 18.38 -6.45 3.27
C VAL A 231 19.41 -7.19 2.41
N CYS A 232 18.96 -7.84 1.33
CA CYS A 232 19.86 -8.54 0.40
C CYS A 232 20.92 -7.60 -0.19
N GLU A 233 20.53 -6.40 -0.62
CA GLU A 233 21.47 -5.39 -1.10
C GLU A 233 22.39 -4.92 0.02
N GLU A 234 21.85 -4.59 1.19
CA GLU A 234 22.61 -4.11 2.34
C GLU A 234 23.68 -5.12 2.80
N SER A 235 23.40 -6.42 2.69
CA SER A 235 24.35 -7.50 3.01
C SER A 235 25.59 -7.53 2.09
N ARG A 236 25.50 -6.95 0.89
CA ARG A 236 26.54 -7.00 -0.16
C ARG A 236 27.18 -5.64 -0.41
N ALA A 237 26.38 -4.58 -0.32
CA ALA A 237 26.76 -3.19 -0.55
C ALA A 237 26.17 -2.33 0.58
N PRO A 238 26.80 -2.30 1.77
CA PRO A 238 26.24 -1.59 2.93
C PRO A 238 26.17 -0.08 2.70
N THR A 239 24.99 0.50 2.90
CA THR A 239 24.78 1.96 2.95
C THR A 239 24.36 2.45 4.33
N GLY A 240 24.03 1.53 5.23
CA GLY A 240 23.56 1.83 6.57
C GLY A 240 24.59 2.60 7.40
N GLN A 241 25.86 2.22 7.30
CA GLN A 241 26.93 2.97 7.97
C GLN A 241 27.03 4.41 7.45
N GLN A 242 26.86 4.62 6.14
CA GLN A 242 26.90 5.96 5.54
C GLN A 242 25.75 6.85 6.04
N LEU A 243 24.55 6.28 6.21
CA LEU A 243 23.40 6.95 6.79
C LEU A 243 23.66 7.34 8.26
N TRP A 244 24.25 6.44 9.05
CA TRP A 244 24.62 6.72 10.43
C TRP A 244 25.69 7.83 10.51
N ASP A 245 26.74 7.73 9.71
CA ASP A 245 27.80 8.74 9.64
C ASP A 245 27.28 10.12 9.21
N LEU A 246 26.28 10.16 8.32
CA LEU A 246 25.61 11.41 7.93
C LEU A 246 24.98 12.10 9.15
N VAL A 247 24.28 11.35 10.00
CA VAL A 247 23.68 11.89 11.24
C VAL A 247 24.78 12.35 12.19
N LEU A 248 25.83 11.54 12.38
CA LEU A 248 26.93 11.92 13.27
C LEU A 248 27.62 13.21 12.83
N ARG A 249 27.84 13.40 11.51
CA ARG A 249 28.46 14.61 10.94
C ARG A 249 27.66 15.90 11.18
N GLN A 250 26.36 15.80 11.40
CA GLN A 250 25.50 16.98 11.61
C GLN A 250 25.63 17.54 13.03
N ASP A 251 26.13 16.75 13.98
CA ASP A 251 26.38 17.20 15.35
C ASP A 251 27.86 17.51 15.54
N ALA A 252 28.18 18.81 15.67
CA ALA A 252 29.54 19.31 15.81
C ALA A 252 30.27 18.81 17.08
N ARG A 253 29.56 18.17 18.02
CA ARG A 253 30.16 17.53 19.21
C ARG A 253 30.79 16.18 18.88
N ASN A 254 30.38 15.54 17.78
CA ASN A 254 30.94 14.26 17.36
C ASN A 254 32.29 14.47 16.68
N VAL A 255 33.33 13.83 17.21
CA VAL A 255 34.64 13.75 16.57
C VAL A 255 34.71 12.44 15.80
N LEU A 256 34.54 12.50 14.49
CA LEU A 256 34.64 11.33 13.63
C LEU A 256 36.11 11.00 13.31
N PRO A 257 36.49 9.71 13.27
CA PRO A 257 37.80 9.32 12.76
C PRO A 257 38.01 9.88 11.36
N ALA A 258 39.21 10.35 11.04
CA ALA A 258 39.55 10.71 9.66
C ALA A 258 39.32 9.51 8.75
N ASP A 259 38.72 9.73 7.57
CA ASP A 259 38.40 8.67 6.59
C ASP A 259 39.61 7.75 6.39
N LYS A 260 39.53 6.54 6.94
CA LYS A 260 40.45 5.46 6.58
C LYS A 260 40.01 4.98 5.20
N ARG A 261 40.54 5.63 4.16
CA ARG A 261 40.42 5.16 2.77
C ARG A 261 40.98 3.75 2.62
#